data_AF-A0A7W7IWH3-F1
#
_entry.id   AF-A0A7W7IWH3-F1
#
_cell.length_a   1.000
_cell.length_b   1.000
_cell.length_c   1.000
_cell.angle_alpha   90.00
_cell.angle_beta   90.00
_cell.angle_gamma   90.00
#
_symmetry.space_group_name_H-M   'P 1'
#
loop_
_entity.id
_entity.type
_entity.pdbx_description
1 polymer ?
#
loop_
_entity_poly.entity_id
_entity_poly.type
_entity_poly.pdbx_seq_one_letter_code
_entity_poly.pdbx_strand_id
1 'polypeptide(L)'
;MKTGIDAISFDVANIHLPIKTLAVARNIEPEKLEKGLGLLKMTFPDVHQDAVVFGANALTKLIIDNKIDLKEISRIYVGTESGVDSSKPIASYLISLMEQKFGEDSLAECDVVDFTFACIGGVDAMQNCLDFVKLNPTKKAIVVTSDFAKYDLNSGGEYTQGAGAVAMLISANPKIIAFDDNWATSTKGVFDFFKPYRTISKEEITKNPNNDSWFDNLEAEIEIHKDQPVFDGQYSNQCYMDRTRNAYFSFKKLKNTTETLYNTWHSIVMHLPYSFQGRRMLSEIYALDSAEKIIADDIAPADYQTKIKEVAKSDDYRSFVTEKLQPAELASSLIGNLYTGSIFMGLLSTLAHFYDTNKEVSGTKFGFLAYGSGSKSKVFEGTIQPEWKSALENVKLFENLAESVEIDFNTYESLHKKEQKQSVRTPKNEWVLDRIEKEIPVLIGARYYKWID
;
A
#
# COMPACT_ATOMS: atom_id res chain seq x y z
N MET A 1 0.81 -7.28 28.10
CA MET A 1 -0.47 -6.96 27.44
C MET A 1 -0.23 -7.04 25.93
N LYS A 2 -1.13 -7.66 25.16
CA LYS A 2 -0.97 -7.76 23.70
C LYS A 2 -1.38 -6.44 23.04
N THR A 3 -0.71 -6.04 21.96
CA THR A 3 -1.03 -4.81 21.21
C THR A 3 -1.02 -5.11 19.72
N GLY A 4 -1.96 -4.56 18.97
CA GLY A 4 -2.09 -4.86 17.54
C GLY A 4 -3.34 -4.26 16.89
N ILE A 5 -3.76 -4.85 15.77
CA ILE A 5 -4.91 -4.36 15.00
C ILE A 5 -6.19 -4.94 15.61
N ASP A 6 -7.05 -4.05 16.07
CA ASP A 6 -8.36 -4.39 16.63
C ASP A 6 -9.46 -4.42 15.58
N ALA A 7 -9.42 -3.47 14.64
CA ALA A 7 -10.36 -3.36 13.53
C ALA A 7 -9.64 -2.88 12.28
N ILE A 8 -10.16 -3.25 11.12
CA ILE A 8 -9.61 -2.88 9.81
C ILE A 8 -10.75 -2.55 8.85
N SER A 9 -10.54 -1.55 8.00
CA SER A 9 -11.44 -1.20 6.90
C SER A 9 -10.63 -0.71 5.71
N PHE A 10 -11.28 -0.54 4.56
CA PHE A 10 -10.64 -0.17 3.32
C PHE A 10 -11.57 0.67 2.44
N ASP A 11 -10.97 1.39 1.50
CA ASP A 11 -11.65 2.00 0.36
C ASP A 11 -10.77 1.79 -0.87
N VAL A 12 -11.31 1.25 -1.95
CA VAL A 12 -10.57 0.99 -3.19
C VAL A 12 -11.29 1.69 -4.32
N ALA A 13 -10.55 2.18 -5.32
CA ALA A 13 -11.17 2.79 -6.48
C ALA A 13 -12.19 1.83 -7.13
N ASN A 14 -13.43 2.30 -7.23
CA ASN A 14 -14.58 1.48 -7.61
C ASN A 14 -14.76 1.34 -9.13
N ILE A 15 -13.76 1.74 -9.91
CA ILE A 15 -13.65 1.53 -11.35
C ILE A 15 -12.36 0.76 -11.66
N HIS A 16 -12.38 -0.07 -12.70
CA HIS A 16 -11.22 -0.86 -13.09
C HIS A 16 -11.11 -1.06 -14.59
N LEU A 17 -9.87 -1.14 -15.06
CA LEU A 17 -9.55 -1.60 -16.40
C LEU A 17 -9.17 -3.10 -16.34
N PRO A 18 -9.78 -3.98 -17.16
CA PRO A 18 -9.33 -5.37 -17.27
C PRO A 18 -7.90 -5.41 -17.83
N ILE A 19 -7.04 -6.23 -17.23
CA ILE A 19 -5.64 -6.34 -17.65
C ILE A 19 -5.52 -6.84 -19.09
N LYS A 20 -6.42 -7.72 -19.51
CA LYS A 20 -6.55 -8.14 -20.91
C LYS A 20 -6.78 -6.98 -21.87
N THR A 21 -7.64 -6.03 -21.51
CA THR A 21 -7.94 -4.83 -22.33
C THR A 21 -6.70 -3.96 -22.50
N LEU A 22 -5.98 -3.72 -21.39
CA LEU A 22 -4.71 -2.98 -21.44
C LEU A 22 -3.64 -3.72 -22.27
N ALA A 23 -3.50 -5.03 -22.08
CA ALA A 23 -2.52 -5.85 -22.78
C ALA A 23 -2.72 -5.79 -24.29
N VAL A 24 -3.97 -5.97 -24.76
CA VAL A 24 -4.32 -5.85 -26.18
C VAL A 24 -4.01 -4.45 -26.72
N ALA A 25 -4.39 -3.39 -26.00
CA ALA A 25 -4.12 -2.01 -26.40
C ALA A 25 -2.62 -1.68 -26.46
N ARG A 26 -1.78 -2.42 -25.73
CA ARG A 26 -0.31 -2.26 -25.68
C ARG A 26 0.45 -3.27 -26.53
N ASN A 27 -0.25 -4.12 -27.31
CA ASN A 27 0.36 -5.22 -28.07
C ASN A 27 1.19 -6.17 -27.19
N ILE A 28 0.70 -6.45 -25.98
CA ILE A 28 1.26 -7.42 -25.03
C ILE A 28 0.33 -8.65 -25.01
N GLU A 29 0.91 -9.84 -25.08
CA GLU A 29 0.17 -11.09 -24.86
C GLU A 29 -0.47 -11.11 -23.46
N PRO A 30 -1.81 -11.15 -23.33
CA PRO A 30 -2.49 -11.07 -22.03
C PRO A 30 -1.99 -12.10 -21.02
N GLU A 31 -1.69 -13.32 -21.46
CA GLU A 31 -1.20 -14.38 -20.59
C GLU A 31 0.12 -14.04 -19.88
N LYS A 32 0.96 -13.17 -20.46
CA LYS A 32 2.20 -12.72 -19.81
C LYS A 32 1.91 -11.93 -18.54
N LEU A 33 0.83 -11.14 -18.53
CA LEU A 33 0.44 -10.34 -17.36
C LEU A 33 -0.44 -11.17 -16.41
N GLU A 34 -1.43 -11.88 -16.94
CA GLU A 34 -2.38 -12.66 -16.14
C GLU A 34 -1.71 -13.86 -15.45
N LYS A 35 -0.96 -14.68 -16.20
CA LYS A 35 -0.30 -15.88 -15.64
C LYS A 35 1.10 -15.59 -15.12
N GLY A 36 1.80 -14.65 -15.76
CA GLY A 36 3.19 -14.31 -15.38
C GLY A 36 3.28 -13.41 -14.15
N LEU A 37 2.37 -12.43 -14.02
CA LEU A 37 2.37 -11.45 -12.92
C LEU A 37 1.16 -11.56 -11.99
N GLY A 38 0.15 -12.36 -12.36
CA GLY A 38 -1.05 -12.57 -11.54
C GLY A 38 -2.03 -11.40 -11.61
N LEU A 39 -2.02 -10.63 -12.70
CA LEU A 39 -2.80 -9.39 -12.83
C LEU A 39 -4.11 -9.66 -13.60
N LEU A 40 -5.26 -9.36 -13.00
CA LEU A 40 -6.58 -9.54 -13.63
C LEU A 40 -7.29 -8.20 -13.86
N LYS A 41 -7.27 -7.32 -12.86
CA LYS A 41 -7.87 -5.99 -12.92
C LYS A 41 -6.88 -4.95 -12.39
N MET A 42 -7.01 -3.74 -12.91
CA MET A 42 -6.24 -2.56 -12.49
C MET A 42 -7.21 -1.46 -12.09
N THR A 43 -7.29 -1.14 -10.81
CA THR A 43 -8.16 -0.07 -10.30
C THR A 43 -7.53 1.29 -10.55
N PHE A 44 -8.35 2.32 -10.75
CA PHE A 44 -7.87 3.67 -11.03
C PHE A 44 -8.82 4.72 -10.45
N PRO A 45 -8.32 5.86 -9.90
CA PRO A 45 -9.20 6.89 -9.34
C PRO A 45 -10.17 7.45 -10.39
N ASP A 46 -11.43 7.64 -10.00
CA ASP A 46 -12.38 8.45 -10.77
C ASP A 46 -12.11 9.96 -10.58
N VAL A 47 -12.82 10.83 -11.29
CA VAL A 47 -12.56 12.28 -11.38
C VAL A 47 -12.47 12.98 -10.02
N HIS A 48 -13.30 12.58 -9.06
CA HIS A 48 -13.40 13.21 -7.76
C HIS A 48 -12.64 12.47 -6.65
N GLN A 49 -11.74 11.53 -7.01
CA GLN A 49 -11.00 10.72 -6.05
C GLN A 49 -9.51 11.08 -6.06
N ASP A 50 -8.94 11.24 -4.87
CA ASP A 50 -7.50 11.35 -4.62
C ASP A 50 -7.13 10.62 -3.32
N ALA A 51 -5.86 10.68 -2.92
CA ALA A 51 -5.38 10.02 -1.71
C ALA A 51 -6.10 10.51 -0.42
N VAL A 52 -6.58 11.75 -0.37
CA VAL A 52 -7.35 12.22 0.79
C VAL A 52 -8.73 11.56 0.80
N VAL A 53 -9.39 11.48 -0.35
CA VAL A 53 -10.70 10.83 -0.50
C VAL A 53 -10.66 9.35 -0.08
N PHE A 54 -9.70 8.58 -0.61
CA PHE A 54 -9.58 7.17 -0.24
C PHE A 54 -9.35 7.00 1.27
N GLY A 55 -8.45 7.80 1.85
CA GLY A 55 -8.18 7.78 3.28
C GLY A 55 -9.42 8.14 4.11
N ALA A 56 -10.17 9.16 3.69
CA ALA A 56 -11.38 9.62 4.39
C ALA A 56 -12.51 8.60 4.32
N ASN A 57 -12.71 7.94 3.17
CA ASN A 57 -13.70 6.88 3.01
C ASN A 57 -13.37 5.65 3.86
N ALA A 58 -12.13 5.17 3.79
CA ALA A 58 -11.68 4.02 4.59
C ALA A 58 -11.82 4.32 6.10
N LEU A 59 -11.45 5.52 6.53
CA LEU A 59 -11.60 5.96 7.92
C LEU A 59 -13.07 6.10 8.35
N THR A 60 -13.90 6.70 7.51
CA THR A 60 -15.35 6.83 7.76
C THR A 60 -15.99 5.47 7.95
N LYS A 61 -15.67 4.50 7.09
CA LYS A 61 -16.17 3.13 7.18
C LYS A 61 -15.66 2.44 8.44
N LEU A 62 -14.38 2.58 8.77
CA LEU A 62 -13.81 2.04 10.02
C LEU A 62 -14.59 2.55 11.25
N ILE A 63 -14.87 3.84 11.32
CA ILE A 63 -15.58 4.49 12.42
C ILE A 63 -17.02 3.97 12.54
N ILE A 64 -17.76 3.94 11.43
CA ILE A 64 -19.17 3.52 11.40
C ILE A 64 -19.30 2.04 11.76
N ASP A 65 -18.56 1.17 11.09
CA ASP A 65 -18.71 -0.28 11.21
C ASP A 65 -18.32 -0.79 12.61
N ASN A 66 -17.42 -0.07 13.29
CA ASN A 66 -16.90 -0.44 14.61
C ASN A 66 -17.42 0.47 15.74
N LYS A 67 -18.31 1.43 15.42
CA LYS A 67 -18.90 2.37 16.38
C LYS A 67 -17.83 3.07 17.24
N ILE A 68 -16.78 3.55 16.59
CA ILE A 68 -15.64 4.17 17.27
C ILE A 68 -16.07 5.54 17.80
N ASP A 69 -15.89 5.77 19.11
CA ASP A 69 -15.93 7.12 19.67
C ASP A 69 -14.62 7.84 19.36
N LEU A 70 -14.70 8.89 18.55
CA LEU A 70 -13.55 9.68 18.12
C LEU A 70 -12.80 10.33 19.28
N LYS A 71 -13.47 10.62 20.40
CA LYS A 71 -12.83 11.18 21.60
C LYS A 71 -11.86 10.23 22.29
N GLU A 72 -11.94 8.93 21.98
CA GLU A 72 -11.00 7.93 22.48
C GLU A 72 -9.73 7.80 21.61
N ILE A 73 -9.74 8.40 20.41
CA ILE A 73 -8.63 8.31 19.45
C ILE A 73 -7.60 9.39 19.78
N SER A 74 -6.40 8.95 20.14
CA SER A 74 -5.31 9.86 20.51
C SER A 74 -4.35 10.14 19.36
N ARG A 75 -4.34 9.31 18.32
CA ARG A 75 -3.48 9.45 17.14
C ARG A 75 -4.17 9.01 15.86
N ILE A 76 -4.00 9.77 14.79
CA ILE A 76 -4.32 9.37 13.42
C ILE A 76 -3.07 9.62 12.57
N TYR A 77 -2.34 8.56 12.26
CA TYR A 77 -1.12 8.64 11.46
C TYR A 77 -1.35 8.07 10.07
N VAL A 78 -0.83 8.75 9.05
CA VAL A 78 -1.02 8.35 7.65
C VAL A 78 0.28 7.84 7.08
N GLY A 79 0.29 6.66 6.45
CA GLY A 79 1.34 6.26 5.53
C GLY A 79 0.93 6.63 4.11
N THR A 80 1.77 7.38 3.39
CA THR A 80 1.49 7.71 1.98
C THR A 80 2.78 8.07 1.24
N GLU A 81 2.82 7.79 -0.05
CA GLU A 81 3.76 8.37 -1.00
C GLU A 81 3.04 9.14 -2.14
N SER A 82 1.78 9.49 -1.89
CA SER A 82 0.86 10.21 -2.79
C SER A 82 0.35 11.50 -2.13
N GLY A 83 1.21 12.14 -1.34
CA GLY A 83 0.90 13.40 -0.64
C GLY A 83 0.44 14.49 -1.60
N VAL A 84 -0.53 15.30 -1.16
CA VAL A 84 -1.13 16.38 -1.96
C VAL A 84 -0.53 17.75 -1.69
N ASP A 85 0.32 17.85 -0.68
CA ASP A 85 0.96 19.07 -0.19
C ASP A 85 2.31 18.71 0.47
N SER A 86 3.30 19.58 0.37
CA SER A 86 4.65 19.36 0.93
C SER A 86 4.76 19.69 2.42
N SER A 87 3.76 20.34 3.00
CA SER A 87 3.74 20.77 4.40
C SER A 87 2.48 20.30 5.14
N LYS A 88 1.30 20.47 4.56
CA LYS A 88 0.03 20.07 5.20
C LYS A 88 -0.19 18.55 5.06
N PRO A 89 -0.19 17.77 6.16
CA PRO A 89 -0.36 16.32 6.07
C PRO A 89 -1.78 15.93 5.67
N ILE A 90 -1.93 14.82 4.93
CA ILE A 90 -3.21 14.14 4.66
C ILE A 90 -3.95 13.92 5.98
N ALA A 91 -3.25 13.50 7.03
CA ALA A 91 -3.86 13.28 8.35
C ALA A 91 -4.66 14.49 8.85
N SER A 92 -4.19 15.72 8.61
CA SER A 92 -4.92 16.93 9.00
C SER A 92 -6.17 17.20 8.16
N TYR A 93 -6.22 16.75 6.90
CA TYR A 93 -7.46 16.76 6.13
C TYR A 93 -8.45 15.75 6.72
N LEU A 94 -7.98 14.55 7.08
CA LEU A 94 -8.84 13.52 7.66
C LEU A 94 -9.51 13.99 8.95
N ILE A 95 -8.81 14.71 9.83
CA ILE A 95 -9.40 15.33 11.03
C ILE A 95 -10.61 16.19 10.64
N SER A 96 -10.41 17.18 9.77
CA SER A 96 -11.47 18.11 9.38
C SER A 96 -12.67 17.42 8.72
N LEU A 97 -12.44 16.37 7.92
CA LEU A 97 -13.52 15.62 7.28
C LEU A 97 -14.29 14.75 8.29
N MET A 98 -13.60 14.10 9.23
CA MET A 98 -14.28 13.33 10.26
C MET A 98 -15.09 14.25 11.18
N GLU A 99 -14.57 15.43 11.55
CA GLU A 99 -15.31 16.39 12.36
C GLU A 99 -16.52 16.98 11.62
N GLN A 100 -16.39 17.25 10.31
CA GLN A 100 -17.53 17.66 9.48
C GLN A 100 -18.67 16.62 9.50
N LYS A 101 -18.35 15.32 9.55
CA LYS A 101 -19.34 14.24 9.47
C LYS A 101 -19.85 13.75 10.84
N PHE A 102 -18.99 13.74 11.85
CA PHE A 102 -19.27 13.11 13.14
C PHE A 102 -19.36 14.10 14.31
N GLY A 103 -19.04 15.37 14.09
CA GLY A 103 -19.18 16.45 15.08
C GLY A 103 -17.89 17.24 15.27
N GLU A 104 -18.05 18.56 15.40
CA GLU A 104 -16.98 19.52 15.64
C GLU A 104 -16.19 19.18 16.93
N ASP A 105 -14.88 19.44 16.91
CA ASP A 105 -13.93 19.19 18.00
C ASP A 105 -13.86 17.74 18.51
N SER A 106 -14.40 16.77 17.77
CA SER A 106 -14.37 15.36 18.17
C SER A 106 -12.96 14.75 18.15
N LEU A 107 -12.00 15.40 17.48
CA LEU A 107 -10.60 14.99 17.38
C LEU A 107 -9.62 16.12 17.74
N ALA A 108 -10.06 17.14 18.48
CA ALA A 108 -9.24 18.31 18.83
C ALA A 108 -7.94 17.97 19.59
N GLU A 109 -7.91 16.85 20.33
CA GLU A 109 -6.74 16.35 21.07
C GLU A 109 -6.02 15.18 20.36
N CYS A 110 -6.34 14.92 19.10
CA CYS A 110 -5.75 13.87 18.30
C CYS A 110 -4.44 14.34 17.64
N ASP A 111 -3.34 13.63 17.92
CA ASP A 111 -2.03 13.89 17.31
C ASP A 111 -1.95 13.27 15.91
N VAL A 112 -1.38 14.01 14.94
CA VAL A 112 -1.44 13.66 13.51
C VAL A 112 -0.13 13.94 12.78
N VAL A 113 0.28 13.00 11.92
CA VAL A 113 1.44 13.16 11.02
C VAL A 113 1.36 12.18 9.86
N ASP A 114 2.01 12.52 8.74
CA ASP A 114 2.21 11.63 7.60
C ASP A 114 3.63 11.01 7.63
N PHE A 115 3.73 9.72 7.30
CA PHE A 115 4.96 8.97 7.15
C PHE A 115 5.24 8.68 5.68
N THR A 116 6.31 9.28 5.14
CA THR A 116 6.74 9.09 3.76
C THR A 116 8.05 8.33 3.69
N PHE A 117 7.99 7.09 3.22
CA PHE A 117 9.14 6.32 2.72
C PHE A 117 8.60 5.29 1.74
N ALA A 118 8.28 5.73 0.53
CA ALA A 118 7.66 4.88 -0.49
C ALA A 118 6.55 3.99 0.13
N CYS A 119 6.51 2.72 -0.27
CA CYS A 119 5.48 1.78 0.15
C CYS A 119 5.61 1.26 1.59
N ILE A 120 6.64 1.63 2.36
CA ILE A 120 6.82 1.16 3.75
C ILE A 120 6.34 2.16 4.81
N GLY A 121 5.97 3.39 4.40
CA GLY A 121 5.53 4.45 5.33
C GLY A 121 4.38 4.02 6.25
N GLY A 122 3.41 3.25 5.74
CA GLY A 122 2.31 2.70 6.56
C GLY A 122 2.76 1.73 7.66
N VAL A 123 3.81 0.95 7.41
CA VAL A 123 4.39 0.05 8.43
C VAL A 123 5.17 0.84 9.48
N ASP A 124 5.83 1.94 9.09
CA ASP A 124 6.47 2.84 10.06
C ASP A 124 5.43 3.53 10.96
N ALA A 125 4.33 4.02 10.36
CA ALA A 125 3.21 4.60 11.10
C ALA A 125 2.59 3.58 12.07
N MET A 126 2.37 2.34 11.62
CA MET A 126 1.86 1.26 12.46
C MET A 126 2.80 0.93 13.61
N GLN A 127 4.10 0.76 13.35
CA GLN A 127 5.06 0.47 14.40
C GLN A 127 5.07 1.57 15.48
N ASN A 128 5.03 2.84 15.07
CA ASN A 128 4.94 3.96 16.01
C ASN A 128 3.67 3.92 16.86
N CYS A 129 2.51 3.62 16.25
CA CYS A 129 1.25 3.50 16.96
C CYS A 129 1.23 2.30 17.92
N LEU A 130 1.83 1.17 17.54
CA LEU A 130 2.00 0.01 18.43
C LEU A 130 2.82 0.38 19.66
N ASP A 131 3.96 1.06 19.48
CA ASP A 131 4.81 1.48 20.59
C ASP A 131 4.11 2.49 21.52
N PHE A 132 3.34 3.42 20.94
CA PHE A 132 2.51 4.36 21.70
C PHE A 132 1.47 3.66 22.57
N VAL A 133 0.72 2.72 22.01
CA VAL A 133 -0.34 2.00 22.74
C VAL A 133 0.26 1.05 23.78
N LYS A 134 1.43 0.43 23.51
CA LYS A 134 2.14 -0.37 24.52
C LYS A 134 2.49 0.46 25.77
N LEU A 135 2.91 1.71 25.56
CA LEU A 135 3.21 2.64 26.66
C LEU A 135 1.97 3.27 27.28
N ASN A 136 0.85 3.33 26.55
CA ASN A 136 -0.41 3.94 26.98
C ASN A 136 -1.60 3.01 26.70
N PRO A 137 -1.79 1.92 27.48
CA PRO A 137 -2.67 0.84 27.07
C PRO A 137 -4.18 1.16 27.06
N THR A 138 -4.58 2.30 27.63
CA THR A 138 -5.94 2.82 27.59
C THR A 138 -6.21 3.71 26.37
N LYS A 139 -5.17 4.11 25.64
CA LYS A 139 -5.28 4.96 24.45
C LYS A 139 -5.41 4.10 23.19
N LYS A 140 -6.09 4.64 22.19
CA LYS A 140 -6.24 4.05 20.86
C LYS A 140 -5.58 4.95 19.82
N ALA A 141 -5.08 4.33 18.75
CA ALA A 141 -4.51 5.03 17.61
C ALA A 141 -5.10 4.44 16.32
N ILE A 142 -5.16 5.24 15.26
CA ILE A 142 -5.56 4.79 13.94
C ILE A 142 -4.40 5.02 12.98
N VAL A 143 -4.15 4.02 12.14
CA VAL A 143 -3.20 4.10 11.04
C VAL A 143 -4.00 4.05 9.75
N VAL A 144 -3.80 5.03 8.88
CA VAL A 144 -4.41 5.05 7.54
C VAL A 144 -3.29 4.96 6.51
N THR A 145 -3.36 4.02 5.59
CA THR A 145 -2.53 4.03 4.38
C THR A 145 -3.37 4.50 3.23
N SER A 146 -2.89 5.43 2.41
CA SER A 146 -3.66 5.93 1.27
C SER A 146 -2.77 6.36 0.12
N ASP A 147 -3.00 5.78 -1.05
CA ASP A 147 -2.17 6.01 -2.22
C ASP A 147 -2.93 5.80 -3.53
N PHE A 148 -2.38 6.38 -4.60
CA PHE A 148 -2.70 5.98 -5.97
C PHE A 148 -1.38 5.73 -6.72
N ALA A 149 -1.13 4.47 -7.07
CA ALA A 149 0.01 4.09 -7.87
C ALA A 149 -0.21 4.49 -9.32
N LYS A 150 0.56 5.49 -9.79
CA LYS A 150 0.47 6.03 -11.14
C LYS A 150 1.83 5.94 -11.82
N TYR A 151 1.87 5.36 -13.01
CA TYR A 151 3.06 5.22 -13.84
C TYR A 151 2.84 5.89 -15.19
N ASP A 152 3.90 6.08 -15.96
CA ASP A 152 3.79 6.62 -17.31
C ASP A 152 3.05 5.63 -18.22
N LEU A 153 2.21 6.17 -19.11
CA LEU A 153 1.56 5.37 -20.17
C LEU A 153 2.64 4.72 -21.03
N ASN A 154 2.43 3.46 -21.41
CA ASN A 154 3.37 2.59 -22.13
C ASN A 154 4.66 2.25 -21.36
N SER A 155 4.74 2.51 -20.04
CA SER A 155 5.87 2.10 -19.22
C SER A 155 5.71 0.67 -18.68
N GLY A 156 6.82 0.05 -18.26
CA GLY A 156 6.82 -1.26 -17.62
C GLY A 156 6.10 -1.31 -16.25
N GLY A 157 5.68 -0.17 -15.69
CA GLY A 157 4.89 -0.10 -14.45
C GLY A 157 3.42 0.23 -14.68
N GLU A 158 3.01 0.52 -15.93
CA GLU A 158 1.63 0.94 -16.22
C GLU A 158 0.60 -0.11 -15.77
N TYR A 159 0.85 -1.39 -16.06
CA TYR A 159 -0.05 -2.48 -15.70
C TYR A 159 -0.03 -2.86 -14.21
N THR A 160 0.82 -2.22 -13.40
CA THR A 160 0.88 -2.43 -11.94
C THR A 160 0.20 -1.33 -11.13
N GLN A 161 -0.45 -0.36 -11.79
CA GLN A 161 -1.15 0.73 -11.11
C GLN A 161 -2.31 0.21 -10.25
N GLY A 162 -2.76 1.03 -9.30
CA GLY A 162 -3.86 0.72 -8.39
C GLY A 162 -4.14 1.93 -7.50
N ALA A 163 -5.30 1.99 -6.85
CA ALA A 163 -5.60 3.09 -5.95
C ALA A 163 -6.57 2.70 -4.83
N GLY A 164 -6.31 3.23 -3.64
CA GLY A 164 -7.12 2.94 -2.46
C GLY A 164 -6.40 3.21 -1.15
N ALA A 165 -7.06 2.83 -0.07
CA ALA A 165 -6.65 3.03 1.29
C ALA A 165 -7.06 1.86 2.19
N VAL A 166 -6.35 1.74 3.31
CA VAL A 166 -6.66 0.84 4.42
C VAL A 166 -6.58 1.63 5.71
N ALA A 167 -7.59 1.54 6.56
CA ALA A 167 -7.63 2.16 7.87
C ALA A 167 -7.66 1.08 8.96
N MET A 168 -6.80 1.20 9.96
CA MET A 168 -6.62 0.20 11.01
C MET A 168 -6.67 0.84 12.39
N LEU A 169 -7.53 0.31 13.27
CA LEU A 169 -7.55 0.66 14.68
C LEU A 169 -6.49 -0.15 15.43
N ILE A 170 -5.58 0.54 16.11
CA ILE A 170 -4.54 -0.04 16.96
C ILE A 170 -4.93 0.13 18.42
N SER A 171 -4.97 -0.99 19.15
CA SER A 171 -5.32 -1.00 20.58
C SER A 171 -4.58 -2.09 21.37
N ALA A 172 -4.67 -1.98 22.69
CA ALA A 172 -4.40 -3.08 23.58
C ALA A 172 -5.49 -4.16 23.44
N ASN A 173 -5.11 -5.43 23.65
CA ASN A 173 -5.97 -6.62 23.52
C ASN A 173 -6.76 -6.63 22.20
N PRO A 174 -6.06 -6.60 21.05
CA PRO A 174 -6.69 -6.48 19.74
C PRO A 174 -7.54 -7.72 19.38
N LYS A 175 -8.61 -7.53 18.61
CA LYS A 175 -9.43 -8.64 18.10
C LYS A 175 -8.87 -9.37 16.88
N ILE A 176 -8.08 -8.71 16.02
CA ILE A 176 -7.62 -9.33 14.75
C ILE A 176 -6.25 -9.97 14.92
N ILE A 177 -5.22 -9.18 15.19
CA ILE A 177 -3.83 -9.65 15.25
C ILE A 177 -3.05 -8.88 16.30
N ALA A 178 -2.26 -9.58 17.11
CA ALA A 178 -1.31 -8.99 18.05
C ALA A 178 0.12 -9.16 17.53
N PHE A 179 0.92 -8.10 17.51
CA PHE A 179 2.29 -8.16 17.01
C PHE A 179 3.30 -8.43 18.12
N ASP A 180 4.35 -9.18 17.78
CA ASP A 180 5.49 -9.43 18.66
C ASP A 180 6.39 -8.18 18.75
N ASP A 181 7.29 -8.16 19.75
CA ASP A 181 8.22 -7.04 20.00
C ASP A 181 9.47 -7.06 19.11
N ASN A 182 9.70 -8.15 18.39
CA ASN A 182 10.85 -8.27 17.51
C ASN A 182 10.56 -7.60 16.16
N TRP A 183 11.46 -6.71 15.73
CA TRP A 183 11.40 -6.02 14.44
C TRP A 183 12.81 -5.95 13.88
N ALA A 184 13.01 -6.53 12.69
CA ALA A 184 14.29 -6.43 11.99
C ALA A 184 14.19 -5.49 10.80
N THR A 185 15.24 -4.72 10.56
CA THR A 185 15.27 -3.71 9.48
C THR A 185 16.52 -3.89 8.62
N SER A 186 16.39 -3.65 7.33
CA SER A 186 17.50 -3.51 6.38
C SER A 186 17.26 -2.30 5.49
N THR A 187 18.20 -1.35 5.48
CA THR A 187 18.07 -0.07 4.76
C THR A 187 19.32 0.19 3.92
N LYS A 188 19.15 0.82 2.75
CA LYS A 188 20.25 1.37 1.94
C LYS A 188 19.71 2.49 1.05
N GLY A 189 20.34 3.67 1.08
CA GLY A 189 20.05 4.75 0.14
C GLY A 189 20.39 4.37 -1.30
N VAL A 190 19.40 4.32 -2.19
CA VAL A 190 19.50 3.94 -3.61
C VAL A 190 18.42 4.64 -4.45
N PHE A 191 18.62 4.65 -5.77
CA PHE A 191 17.68 5.21 -6.75
C PHE A 191 17.00 4.10 -7.57
N ASP A 192 16.34 3.16 -6.90
CA ASP A 192 15.60 2.09 -7.58
C ASP A 192 14.23 2.57 -8.09
N PHE A 193 13.52 3.33 -7.26
CA PHE A 193 12.27 4.01 -7.58
C PHE A 193 12.15 5.29 -6.74
N PHE A 194 11.82 6.42 -7.37
CA PHE A 194 11.71 7.72 -6.69
C PHE A 194 10.89 8.73 -7.51
N LYS A 195 10.33 9.75 -6.84
CA LYS A 195 9.54 10.84 -7.44
C LYS A 195 10.23 12.19 -7.21
N PRO A 196 11.23 12.57 -8.03
CA PRO A 196 12.00 13.79 -7.80
C PRO A 196 11.23 15.03 -8.27
N TYR A 197 11.46 16.17 -7.62
CA TYR A 197 11.19 17.47 -8.23
C TYR A 197 12.10 17.67 -9.44
N ARG A 198 11.54 18.24 -10.51
CA ARG A 198 12.26 18.54 -11.74
C ARG A 198 12.10 20.02 -12.03
N THR A 199 13.05 20.61 -12.72
CA THR A 199 12.95 22.01 -13.15
C THR A 199 13.07 22.12 -14.65
N ILE A 200 12.43 23.15 -15.22
CA ILE A 200 12.64 23.58 -16.60
C ILE A 200 12.91 25.09 -16.57
N SER A 201 13.88 25.55 -17.37
CA SER A 201 14.20 26.97 -17.47
C SER A 201 13.07 27.77 -18.14
N LYS A 202 12.75 28.95 -17.58
CA LYS A 202 11.80 29.90 -18.20
C LYS A 202 12.31 30.39 -19.56
N GLU A 203 13.61 30.60 -19.72
CA GLU A 203 14.19 30.99 -21.00
C GLU A 203 13.99 29.89 -22.06
N GLU A 204 14.17 28.63 -21.69
CA GLU A 204 13.98 27.50 -22.61
C GLU A 204 12.54 27.38 -23.10
N ILE A 205 11.56 27.67 -22.22
CA ILE A 205 10.13 27.59 -22.54
C ILE A 205 9.67 28.83 -23.33
N THR A 206 9.97 30.02 -22.82
CA THR A 206 9.44 31.29 -23.35
C THR A 206 10.24 31.84 -24.52
N LYS A 207 11.47 31.34 -24.72
CA LYS A 207 12.48 31.91 -25.63
C LYS A 207 12.81 33.38 -25.34
N ASN A 208 12.51 33.84 -24.13
CA ASN A 208 12.83 35.18 -23.63
C ASN A 208 14.01 35.07 -22.63
N PRO A 209 15.15 35.72 -22.89
CA PRO A 209 16.28 35.71 -21.96
C PRO A 209 16.03 36.54 -20.69
N ASN A 210 14.98 37.36 -20.64
CA ASN A 210 14.62 38.12 -19.45
C ASN A 210 13.87 37.23 -18.44
N ASN A 211 14.25 37.33 -17.16
CA ASN A 211 13.59 36.63 -16.06
C ASN A 211 12.31 37.35 -15.61
N ASP A 212 11.36 37.51 -16.53
CA ASP A 212 10.07 38.11 -16.20
C ASP A 212 9.26 37.19 -15.26
N SER A 213 8.43 37.78 -14.39
CA SER A 213 7.54 37.01 -13.53
C SER A 213 6.57 36.19 -14.38
N TRP A 214 6.43 34.90 -14.06
CA TRP A 214 5.53 33.99 -14.79
C TRP A 214 4.61 33.26 -13.82
N PHE A 215 3.31 33.59 -13.83
CA PHE A 215 2.33 33.09 -12.84
C PHE A 215 2.80 33.28 -11.39
N ASP A 216 3.26 34.49 -11.06
CA ASP A 216 3.85 34.86 -9.76
C ASP A 216 5.15 34.11 -9.37
N ASN A 217 5.72 33.31 -10.28
CA ASN A 217 7.04 32.70 -10.10
C ASN A 217 8.16 33.68 -10.54
N LEU A 218 9.01 34.07 -9.59
CA LEU A 218 10.11 35.02 -9.78
C LEU A 218 11.42 34.31 -10.16
N GLU A 219 11.57 33.05 -9.79
CA GLU A 219 12.72 32.21 -10.05
C GLU A 219 12.86 31.96 -11.56
N ALA A 220 14.11 31.85 -12.05
CA ALA A 220 14.39 31.58 -13.47
C ALA A 220 13.97 30.17 -13.92
N GLU A 221 13.63 29.30 -12.97
CA GLU A 221 13.25 27.91 -13.19
C GLU A 221 11.82 27.65 -12.70
N ILE A 222 11.09 26.86 -13.47
CA ILE A 222 9.77 26.35 -13.09
C ILE A 222 9.93 24.95 -12.56
N GLU A 223 9.52 24.75 -11.31
CA GLU A 223 9.44 23.42 -10.71
C GLU A 223 8.24 22.65 -11.26
N ILE A 224 8.47 21.38 -11.58
CA ILE A 224 7.49 20.42 -12.06
C ILE A 224 7.43 19.27 -11.07
N HIS A 225 6.26 19.10 -10.48
CA HIS A 225 5.92 17.93 -9.70
C HIS A 225 5.16 16.92 -10.59
N LYS A 226 5.62 15.67 -10.59
CA LYS A 226 5.05 14.58 -11.38
C LYS A 226 4.77 13.38 -10.48
N ASP A 227 3.53 12.91 -10.48
CA ASP A 227 3.11 11.72 -9.71
C ASP A 227 3.81 10.44 -10.19
N GLN A 228 4.14 10.37 -11.48
CA GLN A 228 4.81 9.21 -12.06
C GLN A 228 6.29 9.15 -11.64
N PRO A 229 6.75 7.98 -11.15
CA PRO A 229 8.10 7.80 -10.64
C PRO A 229 9.14 7.65 -11.76
N VAL A 230 10.38 7.94 -11.41
CA VAL A 230 11.56 7.42 -12.12
C VAL A 230 11.90 6.07 -11.50
N PHE A 231 12.06 5.02 -12.30
CA PHE A 231 12.39 3.70 -11.79
C PHE A 231 13.15 2.84 -12.80
N ASP A 232 13.93 1.90 -12.26
CA ASP A 232 14.48 0.76 -12.98
C ASP A 232 13.87 -0.51 -12.39
N GLY A 233 13.03 -1.21 -13.16
CA GLY A 233 12.31 -2.38 -12.68
C GLY A 233 13.21 -3.58 -12.35
N GLN A 234 14.34 -3.75 -13.03
CA GLN A 234 15.28 -4.84 -12.71
C GLN A 234 16.05 -4.50 -11.44
N TYR A 235 16.53 -3.27 -11.34
CA TYR A 235 17.24 -2.80 -10.15
C TYR A 235 16.34 -2.79 -8.91
N SER A 236 15.08 -2.34 -9.03
CA SER A 236 14.08 -2.39 -7.96
C SER A 236 13.82 -3.79 -7.45
N ASN A 237 13.73 -4.79 -8.34
CA ASN A 237 13.60 -6.19 -7.94
C ASN A 237 14.82 -6.68 -7.14
N GLN A 238 16.03 -6.29 -7.56
CA GLN A 238 17.26 -6.65 -6.83
C GLN A 238 17.29 -5.99 -5.44
N CYS A 239 16.99 -4.69 -5.35
CA CYS A 239 16.92 -3.98 -4.07
C CYS A 239 15.87 -4.61 -3.14
N TYR A 240 14.69 -4.95 -3.67
CA TYR A 240 13.66 -5.68 -2.92
C TYR A 240 14.24 -6.96 -2.32
N MET A 241 14.74 -7.88 -3.15
CA MET A 241 15.28 -9.17 -2.70
C MET A 241 16.38 -8.98 -1.65
N ASP A 242 17.34 -8.08 -1.89
CA ASP A 242 18.44 -7.84 -0.97
C ASP A 242 17.97 -7.28 0.38
N ARG A 243 17.03 -6.32 0.37
CA ARG A 243 16.52 -5.73 1.62
C ARG A 243 15.69 -6.74 2.40
N THR A 244 14.78 -7.47 1.76
CA THR A 244 13.96 -8.48 2.43
C THR A 244 14.78 -9.65 2.95
N ARG A 245 15.73 -10.18 2.17
CA ARG A 245 16.64 -11.26 2.61
C ARG A 245 17.42 -10.84 3.85
N ASN A 246 18.04 -9.66 3.80
CA ASN A 246 18.86 -9.18 4.92
C ASN A 246 18.02 -8.91 6.18
N ALA A 247 16.82 -8.34 6.03
CA ALA A 247 15.91 -8.10 7.15
C ALA A 247 15.38 -9.42 7.73
N TYR A 248 15.05 -10.40 6.89
CA TYR A 248 14.64 -11.75 7.31
C TYR A 248 15.70 -12.46 8.15
N PHE A 249 16.95 -12.54 7.68
CA PHE A 249 18.00 -13.19 8.45
C PHE A 249 18.41 -12.40 9.70
N SER A 250 18.26 -11.07 9.67
CA SER A 250 18.39 -10.25 10.89
C SER A 250 17.29 -10.56 11.90
N PHE A 251 16.06 -10.81 11.45
CA PHE A 251 14.95 -11.24 12.31
C PHE A 251 15.20 -12.63 12.89
N LYS A 252 15.65 -13.58 12.07
CA LYS A 252 16.02 -14.93 12.52
C LYS A 252 17.11 -14.87 13.60
N LYS A 253 18.13 -14.03 13.40
CA LYS A 253 19.18 -13.77 14.41
C LYS A 253 18.61 -13.17 15.69
N LEU A 254 17.71 -12.19 15.58
CA LEU A 254 17.05 -11.54 16.73
C LEU A 254 16.21 -12.54 17.54
N LYS A 255 15.53 -13.48 16.86
CA LYS A 255 14.78 -14.58 17.47
C LYS A 255 15.67 -15.67 18.09
N ASN A 256 16.98 -15.63 17.85
CA ASN A 256 17.96 -16.61 18.29
C ASN A 256 17.55 -18.06 17.98
N THR A 257 17.03 -18.30 16.76
CA THR A 257 16.61 -19.63 16.31
C THR A 257 17.46 -20.13 15.15
N THR A 258 17.77 -21.42 15.16
CA THR A 258 18.40 -22.13 14.03
C THR A 258 17.36 -22.76 13.11
N GLU A 259 16.12 -22.93 13.57
CA GLU A 259 15.03 -23.50 12.79
C GLU A 259 14.70 -22.64 11.57
N THR A 260 14.13 -23.27 10.54
CA THR A 260 13.59 -22.56 9.38
C THR A 260 12.44 -21.66 9.80
N LEU A 261 12.65 -20.35 9.72
CA LEU A 261 11.74 -19.36 10.30
C LEU A 261 10.39 -19.33 9.56
N TYR A 262 10.39 -19.44 8.22
CA TYR A 262 9.14 -19.47 7.45
C TYR A 262 8.26 -20.69 7.75
N ASN A 263 8.79 -21.74 8.39
CA ASN A 263 7.98 -22.88 8.84
C ASN A 263 7.14 -22.54 10.08
N THR A 264 7.57 -21.56 10.87
CA THR A 264 6.86 -21.09 12.07
C THR A 264 5.65 -20.20 11.75
N TRP A 265 5.54 -19.72 10.50
CA TRP A 265 4.45 -18.88 10.03
C TRP A 265 3.41 -19.70 9.28
N HIS A 266 2.13 -19.51 9.62
CA HIS A 266 0.99 -20.09 8.91
C HIS A 266 0.77 -19.40 7.56
N SER A 267 0.97 -18.08 7.51
CA SER A 267 0.89 -17.29 6.28
C SER A 267 1.96 -16.22 6.26
N ILE A 268 2.35 -15.81 5.06
CA ILE A 268 3.38 -14.83 4.81
C ILE A 268 2.76 -13.70 4.00
N VAL A 269 2.80 -12.49 4.54
CA VAL A 269 2.28 -11.30 3.90
C VAL A 269 3.45 -10.42 3.48
N MET A 270 3.57 -10.17 2.18
CA MET A 270 4.63 -9.34 1.61
C MET A 270 4.04 -8.06 1.04
N HIS A 271 4.88 -7.04 0.85
CA HIS A 271 4.51 -5.93 -0.03
C HIS A 271 4.36 -6.44 -1.48
N LEU A 272 3.25 -6.12 -2.14
CA LEU A 272 2.92 -6.60 -3.49
C LEU A 272 2.75 -5.43 -4.46
N PRO A 273 3.82 -4.97 -5.13
CA PRO A 273 3.69 -4.07 -6.28
C PRO A 273 2.95 -4.71 -7.46
N TYR A 274 3.01 -6.04 -7.57
CA TYR A 274 2.10 -6.84 -8.38
C TYR A 274 1.84 -8.19 -7.69
N SER A 275 0.73 -8.83 -8.03
CA SER A 275 0.19 -10.01 -7.34
C SER A 275 1.22 -11.11 -7.09
N PHE A 276 1.95 -11.56 -8.13
CA PHE A 276 2.92 -12.66 -7.99
C PHE A 276 4.34 -12.23 -7.62
N GLN A 277 4.57 -10.98 -7.21
CA GLN A 277 5.92 -10.50 -6.91
C GLN A 277 6.53 -11.24 -5.72
N GLY A 278 5.75 -11.48 -4.66
CA GLY A 278 6.20 -12.21 -3.48
C GLY A 278 6.79 -13.58 -3.82
N ARG A 279 6.19 -14.30 -4.77
CA ARG A 279 6.67 -15.60 -5.26
C ARG A 279 8.10 -15.55 -5.81
N ARG A 280 8.47 -14.45 -6.46
CA ARG A 280 9.83 -14.24 -6.97
C ARG A 280 10.79 -13.78 -5.89
N MET A 281 10.34 -12.89 -5.00
CA MET A 281 11.21 -12.29 -3.98
C MET A 281 11.57 -13.28 -2.86
N LEU A 282 10.71 -14.26 -2.59
CA LEU A 282 10.87 -15.19 -1.47
C LEU A 282 11.68 -16.45 -1.81
N SER A 283 11.90 -16.77 -3.10
CA SER A 283 12.53 -18.04 -3.49
C SER A 283 13.97 -18.18 -2.99
N GLU A 284 14.69 -17.06 -2.90
CA GLU A 284 16.05 -17.02 -2.34
C GLU A 284 16.04 -17.28 -0.84
N ILE A 285 15.14 -16.62 -0.09
CA ILE A 285 14.96 -16.85 1.34
C ILE A 285 14.55 -18.30 1.62
N TYR A 286 13.63 -18.83 0.81
CA TYR A 286 13.19 -20.22 0.91
C TYR A 286 14.37 -21.20 0.81
N ALA A 287 15.22 -21.00 -0.21
CA ALA A 287 16.38 -21.85 -0.45
C ALA A 287 17.46 -21.71 0.64
N LEU A 288 17.71 -20.49 1.11
CA LEU A 288 18.77 -20.20 2.09
C LEU A 288 18.38 -20.59 3.53
N ASP A 289 17.11 -20.54 3.89
CA ASP A 289 16.64 -20.83 5.25
C ASP A 289 16.10 -22.26 5.42
N SER A 290 16.10 -23.05 4.35
CA SER A 290 15.72 -24.46 4.38
C SER A 290 16.62 -25.26 5.33
N ALA A 291 16.00 -26.19 6.08
CA ALA A 291 16.72 -27.12 6.96
C ALA A 291 17.64 -28.04 6.15
N GLU A 292 17.19 -28.45 4.96
CA GLU A 292 18.04 -29.12 3.98
C GLU A 292 18.75 -28.09 3.11
N LYS A 293 20.05 -28.28 2.91
CA LYS A 293 20.87 -27.34 2.15
C LYS A 293 20.56 -27.45 0.66
N ILE A 294 19.77 -26.50 0.15
CA ILE A 294 19.36 -26.44 -1.26
C ILE A 294 20.45 -25.82 -2.15
N ILE A 295 21.23 -24.87 -1.60
CA ILE A 295 22.31 -24.17 -2.28
C ILE A 295 23.64 -24.51 -1.60
N ALA A 296 24.63 -24.94 -2.38
CA ALA A 296 25.99 -25.20 -1.88
C ALA A 296 26.71 -23.87 -1.53
N ASP A 297 27.57 -23.88 -0.50
CA ASP A 297 28.26 -22.66 -0.04
C ASP A 297 29.26 -22.11 -1.07
N ASP A 298 29.82 -23.00 -1.89
CA ASP A 298 30.88 -22.75 -2.86
C ASP A 298 30.34 -22.65 -4.31
N ILE A 299 29.02 -22.48 -4.47
CA ILE A 299 28.41 -22.36 -5.79
C ILE A 299 28.94 -21.14 -6.55
N ALA A 300 29.25 -21.33 -7.84
CA ALA A 300 29.67 -20.22 -8.68
C ALA A 300 28.53 -19.20 -8.85
N PRO A 301 28.82 -17.88 -8.90
CA PRO A 301 27.78 -16.85 -9.02
C PRO A 301 26.82 -17.02 -10.21
N ALA A 302 27.33 -17.54 -11.33
CA ALA A 302 26.51 -17.82 -12.52
C ALA A 302 25.48 -18.94 -12.26
N ASP A 303 25.86 -19.96 -11.50
CA ASP A 303 25.01 -21.10 -11.18
C ASP A 303 24.02 -20.78 -10.06
N TYR A 304 24.36 -19.84 -9.17
CA TYR A 304 23.47 -19.36 -8.11
C TYR A 304 22.12 -18.91 -8.64
N GLN A 305 22.12 -18.02 -9.64
CA GLN A 305 20.88 -17.48 -10.22
C GLN A 305 20.06 -18.56 -10.95
N THR A 306 20.73 -19.53 -11.57
CA THR A 306 20.07 -20.67 -12.18
C THR A 306 19.39 -21.52 -11.11
N LYS A 307 20.06 -21.77 -9.98
CA LYS A 307 19.51 -22.55 -8.88
C LYS A 307 18.28 -21.91 -8.25
N ILE A 308 18.28 -20.58 -8.05
CA ILE A 308 17.09 -19.87 -7.56
C ILE A 308 15.90 -20.04 -8.51
N LYS A 309 16.13 -20.01 -9.83
CA LYS A 309 15.07 -20.26 -10.82
C LYS A 309 14.56 -21.69 -10.81
N GLU A 310 15.41 -22.68 -10.54
CA GLU A 310 14.99 -24.08 -10.35
C GLU A 310 14.13 -24.23 -9.10
N VAL A 311 14.55 -23.62 -7.98
CA VAL A 311 13.76 -23.60 -6.74
C VAL A 311 12.39 -22.98 -6.98
N ALA A 312 12.33 -21.83 -7.66
CA ALA A 312 11.07 -21.16 -7.98
C ALA A 312 10.11 -22.02 -8.83
N LYS A 313 10.62 -23.07 -9.50
CA LYS A 313 9.85 -23.99 -10.34
C LYS A 313 9.60 -25.35 -9.68
N SER A 314 10.18 -25.64 -8.52
CA SER A 314 10.01 -26.93 -7.84
C SER A 314 8.58 -27.08 -7.31
N ASP A 315 8.10 -28.32 -7.24
CA ASP A 315 6.76 -28.61 -6.74
C ASP A 315 6.62 -28.27 -5.24
N ASP A 316 7.69 -28.46 -4.46
CA ASP A 316 7.73 -28.07 -3.05
C ASP A 316 7.54 -26.56 -2.87
N TYR A 317 8.27 -25.75 -3.64
CA TYR A 317 8.15 -24.29 -3.54
C TYR A 317 6.78 -23.80 -4.03
N ARG A 318 6.24 -24.41 -5.10
CA ARG A 318 4.89 -24.10 -5.58
C ARG A 318 3.82 -24.44 -4.56
N SER A 319 3.98 -25.56 -3.84
CA SER A 319 3.09 -25.95 -2.75
C SER A 319 3.18 -24.96 -1.59
N PHE A 320 4.41 -24.59 -1.20
CA PHE A 320 4.67 -23.56 -0.19
C PHE A 320 4.05 -22.20 -0.55
N VAL A 321 4.18 -21.75 -1.80
CA VAL A 321 3.56 -20.52 -2.31
C VAL A 321 2.03 -20.58 -2.19
N THR A 322 1.44 -21.70 -2.64
CA THR A 322 -0.02 -21.92 -2.61
C THR A 322 -0.55 -21.86 -1.18
N GLU A 323 0.17 -22.47 -0.24
CA GLU A 323 -0.25 -22.52 1.15
C GLU A 323 -0.03 -21.19 1.89
N LYS A 324 1.14 -20.56 1.72
CA LYS A 324 1.58 -19.47 2.59
C LYS A 324 1.53 -18.07 1.99
N LEU A 325 1.59 -17.92 0.66
CA LEU A 325 1.62 -16.61 -0.01
C LEU A 325 0.31 -16.29 -0.73
N GLN A 326 -0.24 -17.25 -1.47
CA GLN A 326 -1.38 -17.02 -2.36
C GLN A 326 -2.58 -16.32 -1.70
N PRO A 327 -2.97 -16.60 -0.44
CA PRO A 327 -4.08 -15.88 0.19
C PRO A 327 -3.91 -14.35 0.21
N ALA A 328 -2.68 -13.84 0.32
CA ALA A 328 -2.39 -12.41 0.31
C ALA A 328 -2.45 -11.78 -1.10
N GLU A 329 -2.31 -12.60 -2.15
CA GLU A 329 -2.17 -12.15 -3.55
C GLU A 329 -3.53 -11.90 -4.22
N LEU A 330 -4.61 -12.51 -3.70
CA LEU A 330 -5.93 -12.52 -4.33
C LEU A 330 -6.47 -11.09 -4.56
N ALA A 331 -6.48 -10.24 -3.53
CA ALA A 331 -6.94 -8.87 -3.68
C ALA A 331 -6.02 -8.04 -4.60
N SER A 332 -4.69 -8.20 -4.49
CA SER A 332 -3.74 -7.51 -5.36
C SER A 332 -3.99 -7.81 -6.85
N SER A 333 -4.39 -9.04 -7.18
CA SER A 333 -4.77 -9.44 -8.54
C SER A 333 -5.95 -8.66 -9.12
N LEU A 334 -6.85 -8.19 -8.26
CA LEU A 334 -8.09 -7.49 -8.61
C LEU A 334 -8.01 -5.97 -8.43
N ILE A 335 -6.92 -5.47 -7.83
CA ILE A 335 -6.75 -4.06 -7.47
C ILE A 335 -5.55 -3.44 -8.19
N GLY A 336 -4.41 -4.13 -8.16
CA GLY A 336 -3.09 -3.57 -8.48
C GLY A 336 -2.33 -3.10 -7.24
N ASN A 337 -1.40 -2.17 -7.41
CA ASN A 337 -0.54 -1.68 -6.33
C ASN A 337 -1.21 -0.55 -5.53
N LEU A 338 -1.29 -0.71 -4.21
CA LEU A 338 -1.75 0.31 -3.26
C LEU A 338 -0.61 1.00 -2.50
N TYR A 339 0.63 0.88 -3.00
CA TYR A 339 1.84 1.34 -2.33
C TYR A 339 1.86 1.01 -0.83
N THR A 340 1.68 2.00 0.05
CA THR A 340 1.73 1.81 1.51
C THR A 340 0.64 0.87 2.02
N GLY A 341 -0.50 0.82 1.33
CA GLY A 341 -1.61 -0.07 1.67
C GLY A 341 -1.42 -1.52 1.22
N SER A 342 -0.48 -1.82 0.31
CA SER A 342 -0.40 -3.14 -0.31
C SER A 342 -0.16 -4.28 0.69
N ILE A 343 0.67 -4.07 1.71
CA ILE A 343 0.92 -5.11 2.73
C ILE A 343 -0.31 -5.33 3.63
N PHE A 344 -1.04 -4.26 3.96
CA PHE A 344 -2.24 -4.35 4.80
C PHE A 344 -3.44 -4.90 4.02
N MET A 345 -3.53 -4.58 2.74
CA MET A 345 -4.48 -5.22 1.83
C MET A 345 -4.14 -6.71 1.64
N GLY A 346 -2.86 -7.08 1.61
CA GLY A 346 -2.43 -8.49 1.63
C GLY A 346 -2.84 -9.22 2.91
N LEU A 347 -2.72 -8.57 4.07
CA LEU A 347 -3.25 -9.10 5.33
C LEU A 347 -4.77 -9.28 5.26
N LEU A 348 -5.51 -8.26 4.82
CA LEU A 348 -6.96 -8.31 4.71
C LEU A 348 -7.42 -9.40 3.72
N SER A 349 -6.76 -9.50 2.56
CA SER A 349 -6.98 -10.57 1.57
C SER A 349 -6.80 -11.95 2.17
N THR A 350 -5.73 -12.15 2.95
CA THR A 350 -5.44 -13.42 3.63
C THR A 350 -6.54 -13.78 4.62
N LEU A 351 -6.97 -12.82 5.44
CA LEU A 351 -8.00 -13.06 6.44
C LEU A 351 -9.38 -13.28 5.80
N ALA A 352 -9.74 -12.49 4.78
CA ALA A 352 -10.97 -12.68 4.02
C ALA A 352 -11.02 -14.07 3.38
N HIS A 353 -9.91 -14.52 2.77
CA HIS A 353 -9.82 -15.87 2.23
C HIS A 353 -10.08 -16.95 3.29
N PHE A 354 -9.48 -16.84 4.47
CA PHE A 354 -9.73 -17.80 5.56
C PHE A 354 -11.13 -17.69 6.15
N TYR A 355 -11.72 -16.49 6.17
CA TYR A 355 -13.10 -16.28 6.58
C TYR A 355 -14.06 -17.00 5.64
N ASP A 356 -13.93 -16.77 4.33
CA ASP A 356 -14.80 -17.33 3.29
C ASP A 356 -14.67 -18.85 3.16
N THR A 357 -13.47 -19.37 3.39
CA THR A 357 -13.21 -20.83 3.41
C THR A 357 -13.46 -21.48 4.77
N ASN A 358 -13.93 -20.71 5.76
CA ASN A 358 -14.18 -21.13 7.13
C ASN A 358 -12.96 -21.83 7.79
N LYS A 359 -11.75 -21.44 7.41
CA LYS A 359 -10.51 -21.96 8.00
C LYS A 359 -10.23 -21.24 9.32
N GLU A 360 -10.07 -22.00 10.40
CA GLU A 360 -9.69 -21.42 11.69
C GLU A 360 -8.17 -21.20 11.75
N VAL A 361 -7.78 -19.98 12.10
CA VAL A 361 -6.36 -19.55 12.16
C VAL A 361 -6.01 -18.83 13.46
N SER A 362 -6.94 -18.75 14.42
CA SER A 362 -6.68 -18.19 15.76
C SER A 362 -5.47 -18.87 16.42
N GLY A 363 -4.61 -18.07 17.04
CA GLY A 363 -3.39 -18.55 17.70
C GLY A 363 -2.23 -18.89 16.75
N THR A 364 -2.46 -18.89 15.43
CA THR A 364 -1.38 -19.06 14.45
C THR A 364 -0.61 -17.76 14.22
N LYS A 365 0.64 -17.87 13.76
CA LYS A 365 1.52 -16.73 13.48
C LYS A 365 1.54 -16.39 12.00
N PHE A 366 1.42 -15.11 11.67
CA PHE A 366 1.64 -14.58 10.33
C PHE A 366 2.97 -13.83 10.30
N GLY A 367 3.78 -14.08 9.28
CA GLY A 367 5.04 -13.37 9.02
C GLY A 367 4.86 -12.25 8.02
N PHE A 368 5.56 -11.14 8.21
CA PHE A 368 5.46 -9.95 7.37
C PHE A 368 6.82 -9.57 6.80
N LEU A 369 6.89 -9.34 5.49
CA LEU A 369 8.07 -8.80 4.82
C LEU A 369 7.68 -7.52 4.07
N ALA A 370 7.80 -6.40 4.77
CA ALA A 370 7.52 -5.07 4.23
C ALA A 370 8.69 -4.54 3.42
N TYR A 371 8.38 -3.73 2.41
CA TYR A 371 9.37 -3.09 1.55
C TYR A 371 8.90 -1.71 1.10
N GLY A 372 9.85 -0.79 0.94
CA GLY A 372 9.66 0.47 0.23
C GLY A 372 10.96 0.83 -0.48
N SER A 373 10.86 1.28 -1.72
CA SER A 373 12.00 1.73 -2.53
C SER A 373 12.70 2.96 -1.94
N GLY A 374 13.96 3.14 -2.30
CA GLY A 374 14.85 4.16 -1.76
C GLY A 374 16.03 3.67 -0.90
N SER A 375 16.12 2.48 -0.30
CA SER A 375 15.21 1.35 -0.09
C SER A 375 15.30 0.84 1.36
N LYS A 376 14.19 0.30 1.89
CA LYS A 376 14.07 -0.23 3.25
C LYS A 376 13.15 -1.44 3.26
N SER A 377 13.51 -2.44 4.08
CA SER A 377 12.64 -3.55 4.43
C SER A 377 12.54 -3.70 5.95
N LYS A 378 11.36 -4.12 6.42
CA LYS A 378 11.12 -4.56 7.79
C LYS A 378 10.52 -5.96 7.81
N VAL A 379 11.00 -6.80 8.72
CA VAL A 379 10.44 -8.13 9.00
C VAL A 379 9.98 -8.21 10.45
N PHE A 380 8.75 -8.67 10.63
CA PHE A 380 8.05 -8.79 11.90
C PHE A 380 6.98 -9.90 11.80
N GLU A 381 6.42 -10.29 12.94
CA GLU A 381 5.38 -11.33 13.00
C GLU A 381 4.26 -10.94 13.98
N GLY A 382 3.08 -11.52 13.78
CA GLY A 382 1.95 -11.35 14.69
C GLY A 382 1.12 -12.62 14.81
N THR A 383 0.43 -12.76 15.93
CA THR A 383 -0.47 -13.89 16.20
C THR A 383 -1.92 -13.46 15.99
N ILE A 384 -2.69 -14.26 15.24
CA ILE A 384 -4.13 -14.01 15.05
C ILE A 384 -4.88 -14.22 16.38
N GLN A 385 -5.75 -13.29 16.73
CA GLN A 385 -6.51 -13.33 17.98
C GLN A 385 -7.87 -14.01 17.79
N PRO A 386 -8.49 -14.57 18.85
CA PRO A 386 -9.69 -15.41 18.72
C PRO A 386 -10.90 -14.70 18.11
N GLU A 387 -11.01 -13.39 18.28
CA GLU A 387 -12.16 -12.59 17.81
C GLU A 387 -12.07 -12.15 16.33
N TRP A 388 -11.03 -12.58 15.60
CA TRP A 388 -10.72 -12.06 14.25
C TRP A 388 -11.87 -12.20 13.25
N LYS A 389 -12.63 -13.31 13.30
CA LYS A 389 -13.80 -13.52 12.43
C LYS A 389 -14.89 -12.47 12.69
N SER A 390 -15.20 -12.22 13.96
CA SER A 390 -16.21 -11.22 14.33
C SER A 390 -15.79 -9.80 13.94
N ALA A 391 -14.50 -9.50 14.03
CA ALA A 391 -13.95 -8.21 13.62
C ALA A 391 -13.98 -7.99 12.09
N LEU A 392 -14.11 -9.06 11.30
CA LEU A 392 -14.18 -8.99 9.83
C LEU A 392 -15.59 -9.17 9.25
N GLU A 393 -16.60 -9.41 10.08
CA GLU A 393 -17.97 -9.72 9.62
C GLU A 393 -18.50 -8.70 8.59
N ASN A 394 -18.18 -7.41 8.81
CA ASN A 394 -18.60 -6.29 7.96
C ASN A 394 -17.58 -5.92 6.86
N VAL A 395 -16.39 -6.51 6.87
CA VAL A 395 -15.31 -6.19 5.92
C VAL A 395 -15.45 -7.06 4.67
N LYS A 396 -16.51 -6.79 3.89
CA LYS A 396 -16.90 -7.48 2.65
C LYS A 396 -15.94 -7.19 1.48
N LEU A 397 -14.70 -7.66 1.56
CA LEU A 397 -13.63 -7.34 0.61
C LEU A 397 -13.96 -7.79 -0.82
N PHE A 398 -14.16 -9.09 -1.02
CA PHE A 398 -14.29 -9.64 -2.36
C PHE A 398 -15.64 -9.31 -3.00
N GLU A 399 -16.71 -9.12 -2.20
CA GLU A 399 -17.98 -8.61 -2.71
C GLU A 399 -17.83 -7.20 -3.26
N ASN A 400 -17.17 -6.31 -2.52
CA ASN A 400 -16.91 -4.94 -2.99
C ASN A 400 -16.07 -4.91 -4.27
N LEU A 401 -15.02 -5.74 -4.36
CA LEU A 401 -14.20 -5.84 -5.57
C LEU A 401 -14.96 -6.41 -6.77
N ALA A 402 -15.95 -7.28 -6.54
CA ALA A 402 -16.82 -7.81 -7.58
C ALA A 402 -17.78 -6.74 -8.14
N GLU A 403 -18.17 -5.76 -7.33
CA GLU A 403 -19.05 -4.64 -7.70
C GLU A 403 -18.31 -3.48 -8.39
N SER A 404 -16.99 -3.58 -8.58
CA SER A 404 -16.21 -2.60 -9.34
C SER A 404 -16.71 -2.47 -10.78
N VAL A 405 -16.78 -1.24 -11.29
CA VAL A 405 -17.28 -0.95 -12.65
C VAL A 405 -16.14 -1.06 -13.65
N GLU A 406 -16.32 -1.87 -14.68
CA GLU A 406 -15.37 -2.00 -15.78
C GLU A 406 -15.38 -0.74 -16.65
N ILE A 407 -14.20 -0.22 -17.01
CA ILE A 407 -14.04 0.89 -17.95
C ILE A 407 -13.27 0.46 -19.19
N ASP A 408 -13.54 1.13 -20.32
CA ASP A 408 -12.79 0.92 -21.55
C ASP A 408 -11.42 1.63 -21.53
N PHE A 409 -10.59 1.29 -22.51
CA PHE A 409 -9.23 1.82 -22.61
C PHE A 409 -9.18 3.34 -22.81
N ASN A 410 -10.13 3.91 -23.57
CA ASN A 410 -10.18 5.36 -23.84
C ASN A 410 -10.55 6.15 -22.58
N THR A 411 -11.47 5.63 -21.78
CA THR A 411 -11.87 6.20 -20.50
C THR A 411 -10.69 6.18 -19.54
N TYR A 412 -9.98 5.05 -19.42
CA TYR A 412 -8.76 4.95 -18.64
C TYR A 412 -7.70 5.98 -19.07
N GLU A 413 -7.43 6.09 -20.37
CA GLU A 413 -6.43 7.04 -20.87
C GLU A 413 -6.83 8.50 -20.60
N SER A 414 -8.12 8.82 -20.75
CA SER A 414 -8.67 10.16 -20.48
C SER A 414 -8.60 10.51 -18.99
N LEU A 415 -8.88 9.56 -18.10
CA LEU A 415 -8.71 9.73 -16.65
C LEU A 415 -7.23 9.91 -16.30
N HIS A 416 -6.35 9.10 -16.87
CA HIS A 416 -4.90 9.16 -16.62
C HIS A 416 -4.31 10.53 -17.01
N LYS A 417 -4.73 11.07 -18.15
CA LYS A 417 -4.35 12.41 -18.64
C LYS A 417 -5.08 13.56 -17.95
N LYS A 418 -6.02 13.26 -17.04
CA LYS A 418 -6.92 14.24 -16.39
C LYS A 418 -7.76 15.04 -17.41
N GLU A 419 -8.06 14.44 -18.56
CA GLU A 419 -8.91 15.01 -19.63
C GLU A 419 -10.39 14.80 -19.34
N GLN A 420 -10.75 13.66 -18.73
CA GLN A 420 -12.10 13.37 -18.27
C GLN A 420 -12.52 14.32 -17.12
N LYS A 421 -13.67 14.99 -17.27
CA LYS A 421 -14.20 15.94 -16.26
C LYS A 421 -15.48 15.49 -15.57
N GLN A 422 -16.15 14.47 -16.12
CA GLN A 422 -17.34 13.88 -15.54
C GLN A 422 -16.97 12.53 -14.93
N SER A 423 -17.41 12.30 -13.70
CA SER A 423 -17.21 11.03 -13.02
C SER A 423 -17.84 9.89 -13.82
N VAL A 424 -17.16 8.75 -13.90
CA VAL A 424 -17.70 7.52 -14.50
C VAL A 424 -18.89 7.01 -13.69
N ARG A 425 -18.79 7.11 -12.35
CA ARG A 425 -19.86 6.75 -11.43
C ARG A 425 -20.41 7.98 -10.74
N THR A 426 -21.72 8.03 -10.53
CA THR A 426 -22.31 9.04 -9.63
C THR A 426 -21.87 8.74 -8.20
N PRO A 427 -21.19 9.68 -7.50
CA PRO A 427 -20.77 9.44 -6.14
C PRO A 427 -21.95 9.23 -5.20
N LYS A 428 -21.83 8.32 -4.23
CA LYS A 428 -22.90 8.01 -3.28
C LYS A 428 -22.37 7.37 -2.00
N ASN A 429 -22.80 7.88 -0.85
CA ASN A 429 -22.29 7.50 0.48
C ASN A 429 -20.75 7.52 0.56
N GLU A 430 -20.14 8.57 0.02
CA GLU A 430 -18.68 8.71 -0.02
C GLU A 430 -18.24 10.17 0.02
N TRP A 431 -16.99 10.39 0.43
CA TRP A 431 -16.28 11.65 0.27
C TRP A 431 -15.86 11.85 -1.17
N VAL A 432 -15.87 13.11 -1.60
CA VAL A 432 -15.40 13.51 -2.93
C VAL A 432 -14.55 14.76 -2.84
N LEU A 433 -13.55 14.89 -3.72
CA LEU A 433 -12.88 16.16 -3.98
C LEU A 433 -13.87 17.09 -4.69
N ASP A 434 -14.34 18.11 -3.97
CA ASP A 434 -15.33 19.07 -4.45
C ASP A 434 -14.68 20.11 -5.36
N ARG A 435 -13.63 20.77 -4.87
CA ARG A 435 -12.91 21.80 -5.63
C ARG A 435 -11.50 22.05 -5.08
N ILE A 436 -10.69 22.68 -5.93
CA ILE A 436 -9.40 23.26 -5.57
C ILE A 436 -9.51 24.77 -5.79
N GLU A 437 -9.17 25.55 -4.78
CA GLU A 437 -9.25 27.02 -4.80
C GLU A 437 -8.25 27.63 -5.80
N LYS A 438 -8.70 28.64 -6.53
CA LYS A 438 -7.96 29.27 -7.64
C LYS A 438 -8.01 30.80 -7.63
N GLU A 439 -8.89 31.38 -6.84
CA GLU A 439 -9.23 32.80 -6.89
C GLU A 439 -8.79 33.53 -5.61
N ILE A 440 -8.99 32.93 -4.42
CA ILE A 440 -8.64 33.57 -3.15
C ILE A 440 -7.12 33.47 -2.93
N PRO A 441 -6.35 34.59 -2.95
CA PRO A 441 -4.89 34.53 -3.00
C PRO A 441 -4.23 33.77 -1.84
N VAL A 442 -4.77 33.91 -0.62
CA VAL A 442 -4.27 33.26 0.59
C VAL A 442 -4.70 31.79 0.73
N LEU A 443 -5.50 31.28 -0.21
CA LEU A 443 -6.02 29.91 -0.22
C LEU A 443 -5.78 29.21 -1.57
N ILE A 444 -5.02 29.79 -2.50
CA ILE A 444 -4.73 29.14 -3.79
C ILE A 444 -4.15 27.74 -3.56
N GLY A 445 -4.73 26.74 -4.23
CA GLY A 445 -4.35 25.33 -4.09
C GLY A 445 -5.01 24.60 -2.92
N ALA A 446 -5.71 25.29 -2.01
CA ALA A 446 -6.46 24.65 -0.95
C ALA A 446 -7.53 23.71 -1.53
N ARG A 447 -7.54 22.48 -1.03
CA ARG A 447 -8.47 21.42 -1.46
C ARG A 447 -9.65 21.33 -0.51
N TYR A 448 -10.85 21.28 -1.08
CA TYR A 448 -12.11 21.13 -0.34
C TYR A 448 -12.80 19.85 -0.74
N TYR A 449 -13.37 19.17 0.25
CA TYR A 449 -14.07 17.91 0.07
C TYR A 449 -15.47 18.03 0.66
N LYS A 450 -16.36 17.13 0.24
CA LYS A 450 -17.71 17.02 0.81
C LYS A 450 -18.16 15.57 0.83
N TRP A 451 -19.04 15.25 1.77
CA TRP A 451 -19.75 14.00 1.80
C TRP A 451 -20.94 14.03 0.83
N ILE A 452 -21.11 12.98 0.06
CA ILE A 452 -22.28 12.76 -0.81
C ILE A 452 -23.07 11.60 -0.21
N ASP A 453 -24.35 11.83 0.11
CA ASP A 453 -25.26 10.80 0.65
C ASP A 453 -25.79 9.81 -0.41
#